data_AF-A0A8S8Z926-F1
#
_entry.id   AF-A0A8S8Z926-F1
#
_cell.length_a   1.000
_cell.length_b   1.000
_cell.length_c   1.000
_cell.angle_alpha   90.00
_cell.angle_beta   90.00
_cell.angle_gamma   90.00
#
_symmetry.space_group_name_H-M   'P 1'
#
loop_
_entity.id
_entity.type
_entity.pdbx_description
1 polymer ?
#
loop_
_entity_poly.entity_id
_entity_poly.type
_entity_poly.pdbx_seq_one_letter_code
_entity_poly.pdbx_strand_id
1 'polypeptide(L)' 'MSVEGGFRNASINYDNFSIDKDLVKFQLSRGSYATIVLREILKPANPLDCGF' A
#
# COMPACT_ATOMS: atom_id res chain seq x y z
N MET A 1 4.09 5.20 28.32
CA MET A 1 3.18 4.18 27.76
C MET A 1 4.05 3.05 27.24
N SER A 2 4.00 1.87 27.86
CA SER A 2 4.68 0.69 27.32
C SER A 2 3.84 0.16 26.16
N VAL A 3 4.41 0.14 24.95
CA VAL A 3 3.78 -0.46 23.78
C VAL A 3 4.06 -1.96 23.83
N GLU A 4 3.06 -2.76 24.17
CA GLU A 4 3.14 -4.20 23.95
C GLU A 4 3.23 -4.43 22.43
N GLY A 5 4.27 -5.15 22.01
CA GLY A 5 4.50 -5.45 20.60
C GLY A 5 3.35 -6.25 19.99
N GLY A 6 3.07 -6.04 18.72
CA GLY A 6 2.07 -6.79 17.96
C GLY A 6 2.66 -7.40 16.69
N PHE A 7 2.03 -8.47 16.20
CA PHE A 7 2.41 -9.09 14.93
C PHE A 7 1.75 -8.37 13.76
N ARG A 8 2.54 -8.05 12.74
CA ARG A 8 2.05 -7.49 11.46
C ARG A 8 2.44 -8.45 10.35
N ASN A 9 1.51 -8.71 9.43
CA ASN A 9 1.83 -9.47 8.23
C ASN A 9 2.89 -8.71 7.42
N ALA A 10 3.92 -9.43 6.96
CA ALA A 10 4.99 -8.86 6.13
C ALA A 10 4.51 -8.53 4.71
N SER A 11 3.50 -9.26 4.21
CA SER A 11 2.87 -8.96 2.92
C SER A 11 1.61 -8.12 3.10
N ILE A 12 1.36 -7.25 2.13
CA ILE A 12 0.08 -6.60 1.95
C ILE A 12 -0.69 -7.36 0.89
N ASN A 13 -1.82 -7.91 1.28
CA ASN A 13 -2.76 -8.51 0.34
C ASN A 13 -3.76 -7.44 -0.13
N TYR A 14 -4.15 -7.54 -1.39
CA TYR A 14 -5.19 -6.73 -1.99
C TYR A 14 -6.18 -7.62 -2.73
N ASP A 15 -7.44 -7.20 -2.74
CA ASP A 15 -8.51 -7.88 -3.46
C ASP A 15 -9.13 -6.94 -4.50
N ASN A 16 -9.84 -7.51 -5.48
CA ASN A 16 -10.60 -6.78 -6.49
C ASN A 16 -9.78 -5.72 -7.25
N PHE A 17 -8.57 -6.10 -7.68
CA PHE A 17 -7.66 -5.22 -8.39
C PHE A 17 -8.14 -4.92 -9.83
N SER A 18 -8.17 -3.65 -10.20
CA SER A 18 -8.38 -3.22 -11.58
C SER A 18 -7.68 -1.89 -11.85
N ILE A 19 -7.26 -1.71 -13.11
CA ILE A 19 -6.67 -0.47 -13.62
C ILE A 19 -7.50 -0.05 -14.85
N ASP A 20 -7.95 1.20 -14.85
CA ASP A 20 -8.52 1.87 -16.02
C ASP A 20 -7.83 3.22 -16.19
N LYS A 21 -6.87 3.29 -17.12
CA LYS A 21 -6.03 4.46 -17.39
C LYS A 21 -5.34 5.00 -16.12
N ASP A 22 -5.85 6.09 -15.59
CA ASP A 22 -5.37 6.82 -14.41
C ASP A 22 -6.11 6.43 -13.12
N LEU A 23 -7.12 5.56 -13.22
CA LEU A 23 -7.89 5.06 -12.09
C LEU A 23 -7.44 3.65 -11.69
N VAL A 24 -6.93 3.53 -10.47
CA VAL A 24 -6.60 2.25 -9.86
C VAL A 24 -7.60 1.93 -8.74
N LYS A 25 -8.19 0.73 -8.77
CA LYS A 25 -9.12 0.25 -7.74
C LYS A 25 -8.60 -1.04 -7.12
N PHE A 26 -8.60 -1.09 -5.80
CA PHE A 26 -8.29 -2.29 -5.01
C PHE A 26 -8.89 -2.14 -3.62
N GLN A 27 -9.01 -3.24 -2.90
CA GLN A 27 -9.41 -3.27 -1.50
C GLN A 27 -8.24 -3.72 -0.64
N LEU A 28 -8.10 -3.09 0.54
CA LEU A 28 -7.06 -3.42 1.51
C LEU A 28 -7.66 -3.77 2.86
N SER A 29 -7.00 -4.69 3.55
CA SER A 29 -7.28 -4.98 4.96
C SER A 29 -7.08 -3.75 5.84
N ARG A 30 -7.88 -3.65 6.90
CA ARG A 30 -7.75 -2.59 7.91
C ARG A 30 -6.32 -2.56 8.46
N GLY A 31 -5.73 -1.38 8.52
CA GLY A 31 -4.35 -1.17 8.99
C GLY A 31 -3.28 -1.24 7.90
N SER A 32 -3.66 -1.51 6.65
CA SER A 32 -2.80 -1.34 5.48
C SER A 32 -2.95 0.06 4.89
N TYR A 33 -1.92 0.49 4.16
CA TYR A 33 -1.87 1.82 3.53
C TYR A 33 -1.90 1.67 2.01
N ALA A 34 -2.78 2.43 1.35
CA ALA A 34 -2.89 2.44 -0.11
C ALA A 34 -1.61 2.91 -0.80
N THR A 35 -0.84 3.78 -0.15
CA THR A 35 0.45 4.30 -0.65
C THR A 35 1.48 3.20 -0.88
N ILE A 36 1.47 2.13 -0.08
CA ILE A 36 2.38 0.99 -0.27
C ILE A 36 2.10 0.33 -1.62
N VAL A 37 0.83 0.09 -1.94
CA VAL A 37 0.42 -0.54 -3.22
C VAL A 37 0.68 0.40 -4.40
N LEU A 38 0.37 1.70 -4.25
CA LEU A 38 0.62 2.69 -5.29
C LEU A 38 2.11 2.82 -5.61
N ARG A 39 2.99 2.81 -4.60
CA ARG A 39 4.44 2.81 -4.80
C ARG A 39 4.90 1.61 -5.65
N GLU A 40 4.38 0.42 -5.36
CA GLU A 40 4.75 -0.81 -6.08
C GLU A 40 4.21 -0.84 -7.52
N ILE A 41 3.10 -0.16 -7.80
CA ILE A 41 2.54 -0.03 -9.15
C ILE A 41 3.32 1.00 -9.96
N LEU A 42 3.51 2.20 -9.40
CA LEU A 42 4.15 3.32 -10.09
C LEU A 42 5.66 3.15 -10.23
N LYS A 43 6.28 2.38 -9.31
CA LYS A 43 7.74 2.14 -9.24
C LYS A 43 8.57 3.40 -9.50
N PRO A 44 8.31 4.50 -8.78
CA PRO A 44 9.04 5.74 -8.99
C PRO A 44 10.52 5.54 -8.70
N ALA A 45 11.38 6.19 -9.49
CA ALA A 45 12.84 6.14 -9.29
C ALA A 45 13.24 6.67 -7.90
N ASN A 46 12.53 7.69 -7.41
CA ASN A 46 12.65 8.17 -6.04
C ASN A 46 11.27 8.25 -5.37
N PRO A 47 10.88 7.24 -4.58
CA PRO A 47 9.57 7.22 -3.91
C PRO A 47 9.32 8.42 -2.99
N LEU A 48 10.36 8.93 -2.32
CA LEU A 48 10.23 10.04 -1.37
C LEU A 48 9.87 11.35 -2.07
N ASP A 49 10.44 11.60 -3.26
CA ASP A 49 10.12 12.80 -4.06
C ASP A 49 8.67 12.76 -4.59
N CYS A 50 8.09 11.56 -4.73
CA CYS A 50 6.71 11.35 -5.15
C CYS A 50 5.71 11.29 -3.99
N GLY A 51 6.16 11.45 -2.73
CA GLY A 51 5.29 11.44 -1.55
C GLY A 51 4.88 10.04 -1.07
N PHE A 52 5.66 9.00 -1.40
CA PHE A 52 5.49 7.63 -0.90
C PHE A 52 6.34 7.31 0.31
#